data_AF-A0A535EFW2-F1
#
_entry.id   AF-A0A535EFW2-F1
#
_cell.length_a   1.000
_cell.length_b   1.000
_cell.length_c   1.000
_cell.angle_alpha   90.00
_cell.angle_beta   90.00
_cell.angle_gamma   90.00
#
_symmetry.space_group_name_H-M   'P 1'
#
loop_
_entity.id
_entity.type
_entity.pdbx_description
1 polymer ?
#
loop_
_entity_poly.entity_id
_entity_poly.type
_entity_poly.pdbx_seq_one_letter_code
_entity_poly.pdbx_strand_id
1 'polypeptide(L)'
;MAWTSRPASSIASCRRPRHIPPHRSRRRVASLRRTTSCSRITTRMSLGLVVLGAASLAANGADAEAIIDKVEAIRPYVQTYFSVATLEFLRRGGRIGRASAMLGSVLQVKPVLCIRDGVVEPLERVRTFERALNRIIELAKAVDRGKGVCAVVGHADAEKDAQKVGKALEPIAETLMIQPLGPVVGAHGGPGVVGVGCYPADLLPLGIKTSRTGASAT
;
A
#
# COMPACT_ATOMS: atom_id res chain seq x y z
N MET A 1 -35.74 39.78 44.65
CA MET A 1 -35.02 38.50 44.89
C MET A 1 -34.10 38.29 43.69
N ALA A 2 -32.94 38.95 43.54
CA ALA A 2 -31.69 38.88 44.31
C ALA A 2 -30.95 37.53 44.19
N TRP A 3 -30.01 37.44 43.23
CA TRP A 3 -28.64 36.85 43.29
C TRP A 3 -28.07 36.68 41.86
N THR A 4 -27.31 37.65 41.33
CA THR A 4 -25.82 37.71 41.27
C THR A 4 -25.18 36.59 40.44
N SER A 5 -24.79 36.82 39.19
CA SER A 5 -23.49 37.37 38.72
C SER A 5 -22.26 36.49 39.03
N ARG A 6 -21.66 35.93 37.96
CA ARG A 6 -20.21 36.00 37.68
C ARG A 6 -19.87 35.41 36.29
N PRO A 7 -19.21 36.18 35.42
CA PRO A 7 -18.41 35.67 34.31
C PRO A 7 -16.95 35.47 34.77
N ALA A 8 -16.21 34.57 34.12
CA ALA A 8 -14.75 34.51 34.27
C ALA A 8 -14.08 34.57 32.89
N SER A 9 -13.52 35.74 32.64
CA SER A 9 -12.61 36.14 31.57
C SER A 9 -11.25 35.41 31.64
N SER A 10 -10.74 35.09 30.45
CA SER A 10 -9.36 35.16 29.93
C SER A 10 -8.14 35.29 30.90
N ILE A 11 -7.03 34.61 30.54
CA ILE A 11 -5.76 35.21 30.10
C ILE A 11 -4.68 34.13 29.93
N ALA A 12 -3.98 34.23 28.80
CA ALA A 12 -2.81 33.45 28.43
C ALA A 12 -1.61 33.70 29.35
N SER A 13 -0.82 32.66 29.60
CA SER A 13 0.54 32.78 30.15
C SER A 13 1.48 31.85 29.38
N CYS A 14 2.19 32.46 28.43
CA CYS A 14 3.32 31.87 27.73
C CYS A 14 4.54 31.82 28.68
N ARG A 15 5.07 30.63 28.98
CA ARG A 15 6.42 30.46 29.55
C ARG A 15 7.11 29.22 28.97
N ARG A 16 8.18 29.44 28.19
CA ARG A 16 9.29 28.51 27.92
C ARG A 16 10.53 29.00 28.70
N PRO A 17 11.64 28.25 28.79
CA PRO A 17 11.79 26.88 29.31
C PRO A 17 12.94 26.80 30.35
N ARG A 18 13.10 25.70 31.09
CA ARG A 18 14.38 25.39 31.76
C ARG A 18 14.84 23.97 31.44
N HIS A 19 15.95 23.93 30.71
CA HIS A 19 17.08 23.01 30.77
C HIS A 19 16.92 21.68 31.55
N ILE A 20 17.04 20.55 30.84
CA ILE A 20 17.33 19.22 31.39
C ILE A 20 18.40 18.56 30.49
N PRO A 21 19.48 17.96 31.04
CA PRO A 21 20.68 17.55 30.31
C PRO A 21 20.52 16.19 29.57
N PRO A 22 21.45 15.85 28.64
CA PRO A 22 21.34 14.67 27.81
C PRO A 22 21.89 13.43 28.52
N HIS A 23 21.06 12.42 28.76
CA HIS A 23 21.55 11.07 29.03
C HIS A 23 21.51 10.24 27.74
N ARG A 24 22.69 9.73 27.41
CA ARG A 24 23.06 9.04 26.19
C ARG A 24 22.69 7.56 26.34
N SER A 25 21.67 7.07 25.64
CA SER A 25 21.57 5.64 25.34
C SER A 25 21.36 5.43 23.84
N ARG A 26 22.49 5.22 23.16
CA ARG A 26 22.54 4.74 21.78
C ARG A 26 21.94 3.34 21.73
N ARG A 27 20.63 3.20 21.49
CA ARG A 27 20.10 1.98 20.87
C ARG A 27 20.31 2.11 19.38
N ARG A 28 21.29 1.35 18.88
CA ARG A 28 21.54 1.15 17.44
C ARG A 28 20.23 0.66 16.84
N VAL A 29 19.58 1.51 16.05
CA VAL A 29 18.60 1.04 15.07
C VAL A 29 19.41 0.21 14.08
N ALA A 30 19.25 -1.11 14.21
CA ALA A 30 19.91 -2.08 13.36
C ALA A 30 19.59 -1.78 11.89
N SER A 31 20.63 -1.97 11.07
CA SER A 31 20.68 -1.70 9.64
C SER A 31 19.38 -2.01 8.88
N LEU A 32 18.64 -0.97 8.51
CA LEU A 32 17.68 -1.06 7.42
C LEU A 32 18.46 -1.44 6.15
N ARG A 33 18.35 -2.70 5.73
CA ARG A 33 18.58 -3.07 4.33
C ARG A 33 17.72 -2.12 3.49
N ARG A 34 18.28 -1.55 2.42
CA ARG A 34 17.62 -0.57 1.55
C ARG A 34 16.32 -1.18 0.98
N THR A 35 15.21 -1.02 1.67
CA THR A 35 13.88 -1.27 1.11
C THR A 35 13.60 -0.10 0.19
N THR A 36 13.79 -0.31 -1.12
CA THR A 36 13.58 0.71 -2.14
C THR A 36 12.09 1.11 -2.16
N SER A 37 11.67 2.06 -1.31
CA SER A 37 10.27 2.50 -1.20
C SER A 37 9.75 2.93 -2.57
N CYS A 38 8.74 2.25 -3.11
CA CYS A 38 8.09 2.54 -4.39
C CYS A 38 6.83 3.38 -4.15
N SER A 39 6.97 4.62 -3.67
CA SER A 39 5.80 5.48 -3.45
C SER A 39 5.68 6.59 -4.48
N ARG A 40 4.49 6.65 -5.10
CA ARG A 40 3.59 7.82 -5.20
C ARG A 40 2.25 7.28 -5.71
N ILE A 41 1.20 7.30 -4.89
CA ILE A 41 -0.11 6.63 -5.12
C ILE A 41 -0.63 6.84 -6.55
N THR A 42 -0.58 5.80 -7.39
CA THR A 42 -1.08 5.88 -8.79
C THR A 42 -1.80 4.62 -9.26
N THR A 43 -1.92 3.59 -8.43
CA THR A 43 -2.54 2.33 -8.84
C THR A 43 -3.91 2.15 -8.19
N ARG A 44 -4.88 1.68 -8.97
CA ARG A 44 -6.28 1.48 -8.53
C ARG A 44 -6.40 0.71 -7.21
N MET A 45 -5.62 -0.34 -7.03
CA MET A 45 -5.63 -1.17 -5.81
C MET A 45 -5.22 -0.39 -4.55
N SER A 46 -4.04 0.22 -4.60
CA SER A 46 -3.47 0.95 -3.46
C SER A 46 -4.20 2.26 -3.19
N LEU A 47 -4.70 2.92 -4.24
CA LEU A 47 -5.58 4.08 -4.11
C LEU A 47 -6.92 3.69 -3.46
N GLY A 48 -7.50 2.55 -3.85
CA GLY A 48 -8.74 2.05 -3.24
C GLY A 48 -8.63 1.88 -1.73
N LEU A 49 -7.53 1.30 -1.23
CA LEU A 49 -7.28 1.19 0.21
C LEU A 49 -7.21 2.54 0.93
N VAL A 50 -6.57 3.54 0.31
CA VAL A 50 -6.46 4.89 0.89
C VAL A 50 -7.82 5.60 0.87
N VAL A 51 -8.60 5.44 -0.19
CA VAL A 51 -9.97 5.99 -0.29
C VAL A 51 -10.89 5.37 0.74
N LEU A 52 -10.83 4.05 0.96
CA LEU A 52 -11.59 3.39 2.03
C LEU A 52 -11.21 3.95 3.40
N GLY A 53 -9.93 4.25 3.62
CA GLY A 53 -9.48 4.81 4.88
C GLY A 53 -9.94 6.26 5.07
N ALA A 54 -9.88 7.07 4.01
CA ALA A 54 -10.42 8.42 4.02
C ALA A 54 -11.94 8.43 4.27
N ALA A 55 -12.68 7.51 3.65
CA ALA A 55 -14.11 7.34 3.86
C ALA A 55 -14.43 6.92 5.31
N SER A 56 -13.62 6.04 5.90
CA SER A 56 -13.75 5.65 7.31
C SER A 56 -13.52 6.83 8.25
N LEU A 57 -12.51 7.67 8.00
CA LEU A 57 -12.27 8.89 8.77
C LEU A 57 -13.45 9.88 8.67
N ALA A 58 -13.97 10.10 7.46
CA ALA A 58 -15.13 10.95 7.24
C ALA A 58 -16.37 10.43 7.97
N ALA A 59 -16.62 9.12 7.93
CA ALA A 59 -17.73 8.49 8.64
C ALA A 59 -17.62 8.63 10.17
N ASN A 60 -16.39 8.74 10.69
CA ASN A 60 -16.10 8.99 12.10
C ASN A 60 -16.08 10.49 12.47
N GLY A 61 -16.48 11.37 11.55
CA GLY A 61 -16.61 12.81 11.81
C GLY A 61 -15.31 13.62 11.69
N ALA A 62 -14.26 13.07 11.08
CA ALA A 62 -13.08 13.87 10.73
C ALA A 62 -13.43 14.91 9.67
N ASP A 63 -12.89 16.12 9.82
CA ASP A 63 -13.02 17.17 8.80
C ASP A 63 -12.12 16.90 7.58
N ALA A 64 -12.34 17.67 6.51
CA ALA A 64 -11.64 17.49 5.25
C ALA A 64 -10.12 17.72 5.36
N GLU A 65 -9.68 18.70 6.16
CA GLU A 65 -8.25 19.02 6.33
C GLU A 65 -7.52 17.87 7.04
N ALA A 66 -8.09 17.35 8.13
CA ALA A 66 -7.54 16.21 8.85
C ALA A 66 -7.44 14.95 7.98
N ILE A 67 -8.42 14.71 7.10
CA ILE A 67 -8.39 13.60 6.14
C ILE A 67 -7.25 13.79 5.13
N ILE A 68 -7.10 15.00 4.57
CA ILE A 68 -6.04 15.32 3.62
C ILE A 68 -4.67 15.10 4.27
N ASP A 69 -4.43 15.67 5.44
CA ASP A 69 -3.17 15.53 6.17
C ASP A 69 -2.83 14.05 6.42
N LYS A 70 -3.84 13.25 6.78
CA LYS A 70 -3.65 11.82 7.02
C LYS A 70 -3.30 11.05 5.75
N VAL A 71 -3.96 11.38 4.63
CA VAL A 71 -3.69 10.77 3.31
C VAL A 71 -2.31 11.16 2.80
N GLU A 72 -1.88 12.41 3.01
CA GLU A 72 -0.52 12.84 2.65
C GLU A 72 0.55 12.15 3.49
N ALA A 73 0.31 11.98 4.80
CA ALA A 73 1.23 11.31 5.70
C ALA A 73 1.41 9.82 5.38
N ILE A 74 0.37 9.12 4.91
CA ILE A 74 0.47 7.70 4.56
C ILE A 74 1.10 7.44 3.19
N ARG A 75 0.97 8.40 2.25
CA ARG A 75 1.48 8.31 0.87
C ARG A 75 2.86 7.65 0.73
N PRO A 76 3.93 8.04 1.46
CA PRO A 76 5.27 7.44 1.31
C PRO A 76 5.35 5.95 1.69
N TYR A 77 4.35 5.43 2.38
CA TYR A 77 4.30 4.06 2.88
C TYR A 77 3.39 3.15 2.05
N VAL A 78 2.60 3.73 1.15
CA VAL A 78 1.78 2.98 0.22
C VAL A 78 2.67 2.38 -0.86
N GLN A 79 2.64 1.05 -0.98
CA GLN A 79 3.41 0.28 -1.93
C GLN A 79 2.49 -0.50 -2.87
N THR A 80 2.94 -0.66 -4.11
CA THR A 80 2.30 -1.55 -5.08
C THR A 80 3.37 -2.45 -5.70
N TYR A 81 3.21 -3.76 -5.54
CA TYR A 81 4.07 -4.79 -6.13
C TYR A 81 3.24 -5.69 -7.03
N PHE A 82 3.75 -6.06 -8.20
CA PHE A 82 3.00 -6.92 -9.10
C PHE A 82 3.91 -7.69 -10.04
N SER A 83 3.40 -8.77 -10.59
CA SER A 83 4.06 -9.58 -11.62
C SER A 83 3.10 -9.77 -12.77
N VAL A 84 3.66 -9.89 -13.97
CA VAL A 84 2.91 -10.11 -15.21
C VAL A 84 3.41 -11.37 -15.90
N ALA A 85 2.52 -12.06 -16.62
CA ALA A 85 2.91 -13.22 -17.41
C ALA A 85 3.85 -12.82 -18.57
N THR A 86 3.63 -11.64 -19.17
CA THR A 86 4.49 -11.10 -20.22
C THR A 86 4.50 -9.57 -20.17
N LEU A 87 5.66 -8.98 -20.48
CA LEU A 87 5.82 -7.53 -20.60
C LEU A 87 5.18 -6.95 -21.87
N GLU A 88 4.76 -7.81 -22.81
CA GLU A 88 4.23 -7.39 -24.11
C GLU A 88 2.96 -6.55 -23.98
N PHE A 89 2.06 -6.87 -23.05
CA PHE A 89 0.86 -6.07 -22.80
C PHE A 89 1.21 -4.67 -22.28
N LEU A 90 2.16 -4.57 -21.35
CA LEU A 90 2.62 -3.29 -20.83
C LEU A 90 3.30 -2.46 -21.92
N ARG A 91 4.05 -3.12 -22.81
CA ARG A 91 4.71 -2.50 -23.96
C ARG A 91 3.68 -1.93 -24.94
N ARG A 92 2.77 -2.78 -25.43
CA ARG A 92 1.69 -2.37 -26.36
C ARG A 92 0.79 -1.31 -25.77
N GLY A 93 0.55 -1.38 -24.46
CA GLY A 93 -0.23 -0.41 -23.71
C GLY A 93 0.47 0.91 -23.39
N GLY A 94 1.77 1.04 -23.69
CA GLY A 94 2.57 2.24 -23.36
C GLY A 94 2.81 2.46 -21.87
N ARG A 95 2.52 1.45 -21.02
CA ARG A 95 2.64 1.52 -19.55
C ARG A 95 3.84 0.75 -18.99
N ILE A 96 4.74 0.28 -19.86
CA ILE A 96 5.93 -0.45 -19.44
C ILE A 96 6.94 0.39 -18.65
N GLY A 97 6.96 1.71 -18.89
CA GLY A 97 7.85 2.62 -18.15
C GLY A 97 9.32 2.20 -18.24
N ARG A 98 9.98 2.17 -17.08
CA ARG A 98 11.40 1.78 -16.94
C ARG A 98 11.61 0.27 -17.06
N ALA A 99 10.54 -0.54 -17.03
CA ALA A 99 10.64 -1.98 -17.28
C ALA A 99 10.93 -2.29 -18.76
N SER A 100 10.94 -1.29 -19.65
CA SER A 100 11.39 -1.43 -21.03
C SER A 100 12.83 -1.93 -21.15
N ALA A 101 13.68 -1.63 -20.16
CA ALA A 101 15.06 -2.14 -20.07
C ALA A 101 15.14 -3.68 -19.91
N MET A 102 14.01 -4.35 -19.73
CA MET A 102 13.91 -5.81 -19.70
C MET A 102 13.49 -6.41 -21.05
N LEU A 103 13.05 -5.58 -22.01
CA LEU A 103 12.74 -6.02 -23.36
C LEU A 103 14.07 -6.25 -24.11
N GLY A 104 14.37 -7.50 -24.46
CA GLY A 104 15.61 -7.87 -25.16
C GLY A 104 16.48 -8.89 -24.42
N SER A 105 16.13 -9.30 -23.20
CA SER A 105 16.79 -10.46 -22.58
C SER A 105 16.31 -11.75 -23.25
N VAL A 106 17.26 -12.57 -23.71
CA VAL A 106 17.03 -13.86 -24.42
C VAL A 106 16.25 -14.89 -23.57
N LEU A 107 16.05 -14.65 -22.27
CA LEU A 107 15.34 -15.54 -21.35
C LEU A 107 13.93 -15.02 -21.00
N GLN A 108 12.95 -15.92 -20.96
CA GLN A 108 11.61 -15.71 -20.44
C GLN A 108 11.61 -15.41 -18.92
N VAL A 109 11.98 -14.19 -18.53
CA VAL A 109 11.98 -13.74 -17.14
C VAL A 109 10.57 -13.28 -16.76
N LYS A 110 10.10 -13.67 -15.56
CA LYS A 110 8.89 -13.14 -14.93
C LYS A 110 9.33 -12.03 -13.96
N PRO A 111 9.07 -10.75 -14.26
CA PRO A 111 9.57 -9.66 -13.43
C PRO A 111 8.71 -9.46 -12.18
N VAL A 112 9.35 -9.08 -11.07
CA VAL A 112 8.67 -8.37 -9.99
C VAL A 112 8.78 -6.88 -10.29
N LEU A 113 7.63 -6.24 -10.39
CA LEU A 113 7.49 -4.83 -10.76
C LEU A 113 6.93 -4.04 -9.59
N CYS A 114 7.25 -2.76 -9.55
CA CYS A 114 6.55 -1.79 -8.70
C CYS A 114 6.19 -0.54 -9.49
N ILE A 115 5.45 0.36 -8.84
CA ILE A 115 5.12 1.67 -9.41
C ILE A 115 5.73 2.76 -8.55
N ARG A 116 6.59 3.58 -9.14
CA ARG A 116 7.23 4.74 -8.50
C ARG A 116 6.88 5.97 -9.31
N ASP A 117 6.34 7.00 -8.67
CA ASP A 117 5.96 8.26 -9.33
C ASP A 117 5.08 8.05 -10.59
N GLY A 118 4.18 7.06 -10.55
CA GLY A 118 3.31 6.73 -11.69
C GLY A 118 3.94 5.91 -12.80
N VAL A 119 5.22 5.55 -12.67
CA VAL A 119 5.99 4.81 -13.68
C VAL A 119 6.22 3.38 -13.21
N VAL A 120 5.99 2.42 -14.11
CA VAL A 120 6.32 1.01 -13.86
C VAL A 120 7.84 0.83 -13.85
N GLU A 121 8.34 0.25 -12.78
CA GLU A 121 9.77 -0.02 -12.58
C GLU A 121 10.02 -1.49 -12.28
N PRO A 122 11.08 -2.08 -12.83
CA PRO A 122 11.50 -3.42 -12.46
C PRO A 122 12.20 -3.38 -11.10
N LEU A 123 11.72 -4.18 -10.15
CA LEU A 123 12.39 -4.41 -8.88
C LEU A 123 13.37 -5.58 -8.97
N GLU A 124 12.89 -6.70 -9.51
CA GLU A 124 13.67 -7.94 -9.53
C GLU A 124 13.33 -8.79 -10.76
N ARG A 125 14.33 -9.52 -11.25
CA ARG A 125 14.21 -10.44 -12.37
C ARG A 125 14.20 -11.87 -11.84
N VAL A 126 13.06 -12.57 -11.95
CA VAL A 126 12.97 -13.98 -11.53
C VAL A 126 12.59 -14.89 -12.69
N ARG A 127 12.94 -16.17 -12.58
CA ARG A 127 12.79 -17.14 -13.69
C ARG A 127 11.43 -17.79 -13.76
N THR A 128 10.69 -17.86 -12.66
CA THR A 128 9.37 -18.51 -12.60
C THR A 128 8.35 -17.57 -11.99
N PHE A 129 7.08 -17.74 -12.38
CA PHE A 129 6.00 -16.90 -11.89
C PHE A 129 5.78 -17.10 -10.39
N GLU A 130 5.89 -18.33 -9.91
CA GLU A 130 5.81 -18.67 -8.49
C GLU A 130 6.88 -17.94 -7.65
N ARG A 131 8.13 -17.87 -8.13
CA ARG A 131 9.17 -17.09 -7.45
C ARG A 131 8.82 -15.60 -7.40
N ALA A 132 8.15 -15.08 -8.43
CA ALA A 132 7.72 -13.68 -8.45
C ALA A 132 6.64 -13.44 -7.39
N LEU A 133 5.66 -14.35 -7.26
CA LEU A 133 4.61 -14.27 -6.25
C LEU A 133 5.18 -14.36 -4.84
N ASN A 134 6.08 -15.32 -4.58
CA ASN A 134 6.76 -15.44 -3.30
C ASN A 134 7.52 -14.16 -2.95
N ARG A 135 8.18 -13.55 -3.94
CA ARG A 135 8.89 -12.29 -3.72
C ARG A 135 7.94 -11.13 -3.42
N ILE A 136 6.79 -11.05 -4.10
CA ILE A 136 5.74 -10.07 -3.79
C ILE A 136 5.22 -10.25 -2.36
N ILE A 137 5.01 -11.49 -1.92
CA ILE A 137 4.60 -11.81 -0.54
C ILE A 137 5.65 -11.32 0.46
N GLU A 138 6.94 -11.60 0.22
CA GLU A 138 8.03 -11.12 1.08
C GLU A 138 8.09 -9.59 1.16
N LEU A 139 7.95 -8.91 0.03
CA LEU A 139 7.95 -7.45 -0.03
C LEU A 139 6.76 -6.85 0.72
N ALA A 140 5.57 -7.44 0.59
CA ALA A 140 4.39 -7.03 1.32
C ALA A 140 4.53 -7.31 2.83
N LYS A 141 5.11 -8.45 3.23
CA LYS A 141 5.43 -8.74 4.63
C LYS A 141 6.41 -7.75 5.23
N ALA A 142 7.40 -7.30 4.46
CA ALA A 142 8.38 -6.31 4.89
C ALA A 142 7.79 -4.90 5.13
N VAL A 143 6.53 -4.66 4.71
CA VAL A 143 5.80 -3.42 5.03
C VAL A 143 5.29 -3.43 6.47
N ASP A 144 5.08 -4.60 7.08
CA ASP A 144 4.62 -4.72 8.47
C ASP A 144 5.65 -4.13 9.45
N ARG A 145 5.15 -3.32 10.39
CA ARG A 145 5.91 -2.70 11.48
C ARG A 145 5.65 -3.33 12.83
N GLY A 146 5.10 -4.54 12.84
CA GLY A 146 4.65 -5.25 14.04
C GLY A 146 3.22 -4.91 14.44
N LYS A 147 2.43 -4.32 13.53
CA LYS A 147 1.02 -3.95 13.74
C LYS A 147 0.09 -4.49 12.64
N GLY A 148 0.64 -5.26 11.72
CA GLY A 148 -0.04 -5.80 10.56
C GLY A 148 -0.03 -4.86 9.35
N VAL A 149 -0.64 -5.33 8.28
CA VAL A 149 -0.73 -4.62 6.99
C VAL A 149 -2.18 -4.48 6.55
N CYS A 150 -2.48 -3.37 5.88
CA CYS A 150 -3.67 -3.26 5.04
C CYS A 150 -3.27 -3.62 3.61
N ALA A 151 -3.90 -4.65 3.03
CA ALA A 151 -3.53 -5.19 1.73
C ALA A 151 -4.75 -5.45 0.82
N VAL A 152 -4.57 -5.16 -0.46
CA VAL A 152 -5.45 -5.57 -1.56
C VAL A 152 -4.62 -6.43 -2.50
N VAL A 153 -5.10 -7.64 -2.79
CA VAL A 153 -4.58 -8.52 -3.84
C VAL A 153 -5.48 -8.38 -5.06
N GLY A 154 -4.91 -7.94 -6.18
CA GLY A 154 -5.60 -7.84 -7.46
C GLY A 154 -5.11 -8.89 -8.45
N HIS A 155 -6.01 -9.38 -9.30
CA HIS A 155 -5.63 -10.27 -10.40
C HIS A 155 -6.35 -10.00 -11.72
N ALA A 156 -5.72 -10.33 -12.84
CA ALA A 156 -6.39 -10.43 -14.14
C ALA A 156 -6.29 -11.88 -14.62
N ASP A 157 -7.41 -12.61 -14.64
CA ASP A 157 -7.47 -14.03 -15.04
C ASP A 157 -6.46 -14.94 -14.29
N ALA A 158 -6.27 -14.68 -12.99
CA ALA A 158 -5.31 -15.37 -12.13
C ALA A 158 -5.80 -15.53 -10.68
N GLU A 159 -7.10 -15.78 -10.51
CA GLU A 159 -7.75 -15.83 -9.19
C GLU A 159 -7.08 -16.84 -8.25
N LYS A 160 -6.75 -18.04 -8.74
CA LYS A 160 -6.09 -19.09 -7.95
C LYS A 160 -4.75 -18.63 -7.37
N ASP A 161 -3.98 -17.85 -8.13
CA ASP A 161 -2.69 -17.34 -7.67
C ASP A 161 -2.88 -16.14 -6.72
N ALA A 162 -3.91 -15.31 -6.95
CA ALA A 162 -4.31 -14.26 -6.02
C ALA A 162 -4.72 -14.83 -4.64
N GLN A 163 -5.49 -15.91 -4.64
CA GLN A 163 -5.90 -16.63 -3.43
C GLN A 163 -4.69 -17.16 -2.65
N LYS A 164 -3.69 -17.73 -3.34
CA LYS A 164 -2.42 -18.17 -2.70
C LYS A 164 -1.69 -17.00 -2.04
N VAL A 165 -1.57 -15.87 -2.74
CA VAL A 165 -0.94 -14.66 -2.20
C VAL A 165 -1.72 -14.14 -0.98
N GLY A 166 -3.05 -14.08 -1.08
CA GLY A 166 -3.91 -13.67 0.03
C GLY A 166 -3.72 -14.56 1.27
N LYS A 167 -3.78 -15.88 1.10
CA LYS A 167 -3.56 -16.85 2.20
C LYS A 167 -2.19 -16.68 2.87
N ALA A 168 -1.16 -16.32 2.10
CA ALA A 168 0.18 -16.11 2.64
C ALA A 168 0.33 -14.78 3.42
N LEU A 169 -0.55 -13.80 3.16
CA LEU A 169 -0.59 -12.50 3.83
C LEU A 169 -1.58 -12.46 5.00
N GLU A 170 -2.57 -13.34 5.01
CA GLU A 170 -3.61 -13.44 6.07
C GLU A 170 -3.07 -13.40 7.51
N PRO A 171 -1.95 -14.08 7.87
CA PRO A 171 -1.43 -14.05 9.24
C PRO A 171 -0.96 -12.68 9.74
N ILE A 172 -0.64 -11.76 8.83
CA ILE A 172 -0.19 -10.40 9.14
C ILE A 172 -1.19 -9.33 8.71
N ALA A 173 -2.33 -9.73 8.15
CA ALA A 173 -3.29 -8.79 7.60
C ALA A 173 -4.19 -8.25 8.71
N GLU A 174 -4.15 -6.93 8.89
CA GLU A 174 -5.22 -6.21 9.58
C GLU A 174 -6.44 -6.10 8.65
N THR A 175 -6.17 -5.78 7.39
CA THR A 175 -7.14 -5.72 6.31
C THR A 175 -6.62 -6.49 5.10
N LEU A 176 -7.48 -7.36 4.53
CA LEU A 176 -7.17 -8.14 3.33
C LEU A 176 -8.39 -8.19 2.41
N MET A 177 -8.19 -7.76 1.17
CA MET A 177 -9.19 -7.88 0.11
C MET A 177 -8.58 -8.57 -1.10
N ILE A 178 -9.34 -9.45 -1.75
CA ILE A 178 -8.93 -10.10 -3.01
C ILE A 178 -9.98 -9.73 -4.05
N GLN A 179 -9.55 -9.17 -5.18
CA GLN A 179 -10.48 -8.70 -6.22
C GLN A 179 -9.92 -8.86 -7.64
N PRO A 180 -10.78 -9.02 -8.65
CA PRO A 180 -10.36 -8.90 -10.03
C PRO A 180 -9.93 -7.46 -10.33
N LEU A 181 -8.90 -7.30 -11.17
CA LEU A 181 -8.46 -6.04 -11.71
C LEU A 181 -9.45 -5.59 -12.79
N GLY A 182 -9.85 -4.31 -12.73
CA GLY A 182 -10.74 -3.74 -13.73
C GLY A 182 -10.16 -3.79 -15.15
N PRO A 183 -11.01 -3.68 -16.18
CA PRO A 183 -10.67 -3.96 -17.58
C PRO A 183 -9.51 -3.10 -18.11
N VAL A 184 -9.37 -1.86 -17.64
CA VAL A 184 -8.26 -0.97 -18.04
C VAL A 184 -6.90 -1.50 -17.55
N VAL A 185 -6.84 -1.99 -16.31
CA VAL A 185 -5.59 -2.54 -15.76
C VAL A 185 -5.30 -3.90 -16.38
N GLY A 186 -6.34 -4.72 -16.60
CA GLY A 186 -6.22 -5.98 -17.32
C GLY A 186 -5.74 -5.80 -18.77
N ALA A 187 -6.21 -4.78 -19.49
CA ALA A 187 -5.79 -4.51 -20.86
C ALA A 187 -4.30 -4.14 -20.98
N HIS A 188 -3.78 -3.39 -20.02
CA HIS A 188 -2.36 -3.01 -19.99
C HIS A 188 -1.46 -4.08 -19.36
N GLY A 189 -1.93 -4.81 -18.35
CA GLY A 189 -1.14 -5.83 -17.67
C GLY A 189 -1.18 -7.20 -18.36
N GLY A 190 -2.25 -7.48 -19.11
CA GLY A 190 -2.55 -8.77 -19.71
C GLY A 190 -3.21 -9.76 -18.74
N PRO A 191 -3.63 -10.93 -19.24
CA PRO A 191 -4.02 -12.06 -18.40
C PRO A 191 -2.80 -12.60 -17.62
N GLY A 192 -3.05 -13.18 -16.45
CA GLY A 192 -2.00 -13.70 -15.57
C GLY A 192 -1.35 -12.65 -14.67
N VAL A 193 -1.90 -11.43 -14.59
CA VAL A 193 -1.39 -10.40 -13.66
C VAL A 193 -1.82 -10.77 -12.25
N VAL A 194 -0.89 -10.67 -11.31
CA VAL A 194 -1.17 -10.68 -9.87
C VAL A 194 -0.39 -9.56 -9.21
N GLY A 195 -1.05 -8.79 -8.35
CA GLY A 195 -0.42 -7.68 -7.64
C GLY A 195 -0.98 -7.47 -6.25
N VAL A 196 -0.20 -6.78 -5.42
CA VAL A 196 -0.53 -6.41 -4.06
C VAL A 196 -0.32 -4.91 -3.90
N GLY A 197 -1.38 -4.20 -3.53
CA GLY A 197 -1.29 -2.86 -2.96
C GLY A 197 -1.32 -2.97 -1.44
N CYS A 198 -0.37 -2.35 -0.73
CA CYS A 198 -0.33 -2.45 0.73
C CYS A 198 0.29 -1.23 1.43
N TYR A 199 -0.03 -1.06 2.70
CA TYR A 199 0.62 -0.13 3.62
C TYR A 199 0.58 -0.65 5.08
N PRO A 200 1.40 -0.09 5.99
CA PRO A 200 1.39 -0.47 7.41
C PRO A 200 0.07 -0.09 8.10
N ALA A 201 -0.57 -1.06 8.77
CA ALA A 201 -1.91 -0.87 9.34
C ALA A 201 -1.98 0.18 10.47
N ASP A 202 -0.87 0.44 11.16
CA ASP A 202 -0.76 1.46 12.20
C ASP A 202 -1.01 2.89 11.69
N LEU A 203 -0.84 3.12 10.39
CA LEU A 203 -1.00 4.44 9.80
C LEU A 203 -2.46 4.77 9.51
N LEU A 204 -3.25 3.82 9.05
CA LEU A 204 -4.67 4.02 8.71
C LEU A 204 -5.40 2.66 8.80
N PRO A 205 -5.79 2.23 10.00
CA PRO A 205 -6.44 0.94 10.17
C PRO A 205 -7.84 0.95 9.55
N LEU A 206 -8.23 -0.17 8.95
CA LEU A 206 -9.50 -0.31 8.23
C LEU A 206 -10.43 -1.34 8.87
N GLY A 207 -9.88 -2.35 9.53
CA GLY A 207 -10.64 -3.42 10.19
C GLY A 207 -11.35 -4.39 9.23
N ILE A 208 -11.03 -4.35 7.93
CA ILE A 208 -11.75 -5.12 6.91
C ILE A 208 -11.04 -6.47 6.71
N LYS A 209 -11.45 -7.47 7.49
CA LYS A 209 -11.05 -8.86 7.22
C LYS A 209 -11.94 -9.45 6.12
N THR A 210 -11.31 -10.12 5.17
CA THR A 210 -11.87 -10.67 3.93
C THR A 210 -13.36 -10.99 4.00
N SER A 211 -14.22 -10.12 3.47
CA SER A 211 -15.57 -10.53 3.08
C SER A 211 -15.46 -11.13 1.69
N ARG A 212 -15.89 -12.38 1.52
CA ARG A 212 -16.19 -12.93 0.20
C ARG A 212 -17.17 -11.97 -0.48
N THR A 213 -16.71 -11.23 -1.48
CA THR A 213 -17.56 -10.35 -2.30
C THR A 213 -17.03 -10.44 -3.73
N GLY A 214 -17.67 -11.09 -4.70
CA GLY A 214 -18.90 -11.87 -4.71
C GLY A 214 -18.85 -12.80 -5.93
N ALA A 215 -19.56 -13.92 -5.82
CA ALA A 215 -20.02 -14.65 -7.00
C ALA A 215 -20.98 -13.75 -7.80
N SER A 216 -21.16 -14.10 -9.07
CA SER A 216 -22.12 -13.58 -10.06
C SER A 216 -21.87 -12.19 -10.64
N ALA A 217 -21.40 -12.18 -11.89
CA ALA A 217 -22.17 -11.60 -12.98
C ALA A 217 -22.11 -12.58 -14.15
N THR A 218 -23.26 -13.16 -14.44
CA THR A 218 -23.61 -14.04 -15.55
C THR A 218 -23.41 -13.33 -16.89
#